data_AF-A0A9N9DV10-F1
#
_entry.id   AF-A0A9N9DV10-F1
#
_cell.length_a   1.000
_cell.length_b   1.000
_cell.length_c   1.000
_cell.angle_alpha   90.00
_cell.angle_beta   90.00
_cell.angle_gamma   90.00
#
_symmetry.space_group_name_H-M   'P 1'
#
loop_
_entity.id
_entity.type
_entity.pdbx_description
1 polymer ?
#
loop_
_entity_poly.entity_id
_entity_poly.type
_entity_poly.pdbx_seq_one_letter_code
_entity_poly.pdbx_strand_id
1 'polypeptide(L)'
;HEVSNLTLGQFVVFDLFDRAQSKRLCRFFIDDLPVYFPYDKIYPEQYSYMCDLKKALDAQGHCLLEMPSGTGKTVSLLSLIVAYMMHYAEKRKLVYCSRTVPEIEKALAELQNLMQYRESCGVKEKFLGIGLTSRKNLCLHPRVSKEKKGRSVDAKCKGLTASWIREKANTADIELCGFYEELQQADQQNLLPDGVYTLEDLRDYGREQKYCPYYLARYLIPFTDVIIYSYHYLLDPKVAELISKELSRDCIVVFDEAHNIDNVCIESLSIDITKPNLDAGARSITQLANRIEQIKQTDARKLQEEYTRLVEGLREANRNREEEVFMANPVLPDDLLKEAVPGNIRRAEHF
;
A
#
# COMPACT_ATOMS: atom_id res chain seq x y z
N HIS A 1 42.81 16.84 -30.53
CA HIS A 1 43.78 15.94 -31.19
C HIS A 1 44.36 15.08 -30.09
N GLU A 2 44.03 13.81 -29.91
CA GLU A 2 43.77 12.75 -30.87
C GLU A 2 42.42 12.07 -30.66
N VAL A 3 41.79 11.68 -31.77
CA VAL A 3 40.64 10.79 -31.85
C VAL A 3 41.19 9.45 -32.30
N SER A 4 41.02 8.40 -31.50
CA SER A 4 41.24 7.03 -31.97
C SER A 4 40.44 6.01 -31.14
N ASN A 5 39.45 5.44 -31.83
CA ASN A 5 38.85 4.12 -31.69
C ASN A 5 37.85 3.85 -30.55
N LEU A 6 36.57 4.04 -30.90
CA LEU A 6 35.40 3.42 -30.29
C LEU A 6 35.44 1.89 -30.45
N THR A 7 35.44 1.18 -29.33
CA THR A 7 35.03 -0.22 -29.20
C THR A 7 34.09 -0.36 -28.00
N LEU A 8 33.06 -1.20 -28.16
CA LEU A 8 31.93 -1.38 -27.24
C LEU A 8 32.32 -1.48 -25.76
N GLY A 9 31.58 -0.76 -24.90
CA GLY A 9 31.40 -1.08 -23.49
C GLY A 9 32.55 -0.73 -22.55
N GLN A 10 33.00 0.54 -22.52
CA GLN A 10 33.81 1.00 -21.40
C GLN A 10 32.93 1.25 -20.17
N PHE A 11 33.00 0.32 -19.22
CA PHE A 11 32.69 0.58 -17.81
C PHE A 11 33.52 1.77 -17.33
N VAL A 12 32.97 2.98 -17.39
CA VAL A 12 33.55 4.09 -16.64
C VAL A 12 32.94 4.06 -15.25
N VAL A 13 33.40 3.11 -14.43
CA VAL A 13 33.26 3.24 -12.97
C VAL A 13 34.20 4.37 -12.59
N PHE A 14 33.64 5.54 -12.28
CA PHE A 14 34.44 6.59 -11.67
C PHE A 14 34.74 6.14 -10.25
N ASP A 15 35.93 5.56 -10.05
CA ASP A 15 36.51 5.19 -8.75
C ASP A 15 36.80 6.51 -7.99
N LEU A 16 35.74 7.16 -7.49
CA LEU A 16 35.84 8.37 -6.69
C LEU A 16 36.32 7.97 -5.30
N PHE A 17 37.64 8.05 -5.11
CA PHE A 17 38.25 7.84 -3.81
C PHE A 17 37.99 9.07 -2.94
N ASP A 18 37.00 9.00 -2.05
CA ASP A 18 36.86 10.02 -1.01
C ASP A 18 37.99 9.84 0.01
N ARG A 19 38.99 10.75 -0.05
CA ARG A 19 40.15 10.76 0.85
C ARG A 19 39.75 10.97 2.33
N ALA A 20 38.51 11.36 2.62
CA ALA A 20 38.04 11.58 3.98
C ALA A 20 37.44 10.33 4.66
N GLN A 21 36.94 9.32 3.91
CA GLN A 21 36.12 8.24 4.50
C GLN A 21 36.60 6.80 4.26
N SER A 22 37.71 6.56 3.55
CA SER A 22 38.27 5.20 3.36
C SER A 22 37.24 4.15 2.88
N LYS A 23 36.23 4.58 2.10
CA LYS A 23 35.24 3.72 1.44
C LYS A 23 35.26 4.00 -0.07
N ARG A 24 35.18 2.94 -0.87
CA ARG A 24 35.08 3.04 -2.33
C ARG A 24 33.67 3.45 -2.73
N LEU A 25 33.55 4.54 -3.49
CA LEU A 25 32.28 5.00 -4.02
C LEU A 25 32.05 4.37 -5.40
N CYS A 26 31.04 3.51 -5.51
CA CYS A 26 30.59 2.92 -6.76
C CYS A 26 29.51 3.83 -7.36
N ARG A 27 29.97 4.80 -8.16
CA ARG A 27 29.15 5.69 -8.96
C ARG A 27 29.48 5.47 -10.44
N PHE A 28 28.45 5.26 -11.25
CA PHE A 28 28.57 5.15 -12.69
C PHE A 28 27.42 5.86 -13.39
N PHE A 29 27.53 6.00 -14.71
CA PHE A 29 26.51 6.63 -15.53
C PHE A 29 25.87 5.60 -16.45
N ILE A 30 24.55 5.69 -16.59
CA ILE A 30 23.79 5.05 -17.66
C ILE A 30 23.22 6.19 -18.48
N ASP A 31 23.80 6.40 -19.67
CA ASP A 31 23.64 7.60 -20.46
C ASP A 31 23.97 8.87 -19.65
N ASP A 32 22.98 9.71 -19.39
CA ASP A 32 23.04 10.95 -18.61
C ASP A 32 22.75 10.75 -17.11
N LEU A 33 22.22 9.59 -16.72
CA LEU A 33 21.75 9.33 -15.37
C LEU A 33 22.89 8.88 -14.43
N PRO A 34 23.23 9.66 -13.37
CA PRO A 34 24.19 9.23 -12.36
C PRO A 34 23.54 8.23 -11.39
N VAL A 35 24.08 7.01 -11.35
CA VAL A 35 23.59 5.95 -10.48
C VAL A 35 24.58 5.67 -9.35
N TYR A 36 24.05 5.62 -8.12
CA TYR A 36 24.78 5.25 -6.92
C TYR A 36 24.41 3.81 -6.56
N PHE A 37 25.41 2.94 -6.52
CA PHE A 37 25.21 1.51 -6.26
C PHE A 37 25.80 1.13 -4.89
N PRO A 38 25.04 0.53 -3.97
CA PRO A 38 25.43 0.37 -2.56
C PRO A 38 26.44 -0.76 -2.32
N TYR A 39 27.15 -1.19 -3.37
CA TYR A 39 28.17 -2.23 -3.34
C TYR A 39 29.39 -1.81 -4.16
N ASP A 40 30.56 -2.31 -3.79
CA ASP A 40 31.84 -1.94 -4.41
C ASP A 40 31.94 -2.33 -5.90
N LYS A 41 31.14 -3.29 -6.36
CA LYS A 41 31.18 -3.82 -7.71
C LYS A 41 29.78 -4.07 -8.24
N ILE A 42 29.61 -3.82 -9.53
CA ILE A 42 28.42 -4.17 -10.31
C ILE A 42 28.77 -5.29 -11.29
N TYR A 43 27.88 -6.26 -11.44
CA TYR A 43 28.03 -7.32 -12.44
C TYR A 43 27.60 -6.83 -13.83
N PRO A 44 28.20 -7.32 -14.92
CA PRO A 44 27.80 -6.95 -16.28
C PRO A 44 26.31 -7.18 -16.57
N GLU A 45 25.74 -8.26 -16.02
CA GLU A 45 24.33 -8.60 -16.17
C GLU A 45 23.43 -7.57 -15.46
N GLN A 46 23.83 -7.10 -14.27
CA GLN A 46 23.13 -6.02 -13.56
C GLN A 46 23.17 -4.71 -14.35
N TYR A 47 24.32 -4.37 -14.92
CA TYR A 47 24.45 -3.16 -15.74
C TYR A 47 23.58 -3.23 -17.00
N SER A 48 23.57 -4.36 -17.70
CA SER A 48 22.70 -4.59 -18.86
C SER A 48 21.23 -4.46 -18.48
N TYR A 49 20.82 -5.08 -17.37
CA TYR A 49 19.46 -4.97 -16.84
C TYR A 49 19.06 -3.52 -16.56
N MET A 50 19.96 -2.74 -15.94
CA MET A 50 19.70 -1.33 -15.64
C MET A 50 19.63 -0.47 -16.91
N CYS A 51 20.41 -0.78 -17.95
CA CYS A 51 20.32 -0.09 -19.24
C CYS A 51 18.96 -0.33 -19.90
N ASP A 52 18.46 -1.57 -19.91
CA ASP A 52 17.17 -1.90 -20.52
C ASP A 52 16.00 -1.35 -19.69
N LEU A 53 16.12 -1.35 -18.36
CA LEU A 53 15.16 -0.70 -17.48
C LEU A 53 15.10 0.82 -17.72
N LYS A 54 16.25 1.49 -17.90
CA LYS A 54 16.28 2.94 -18.21
C LYS A 54 15.56 3.24 -19.53
N LYS A 55 15.84 2.47 -20.59
CA LYS A 55 15.16 2.64 -21.89
C LYS A 55 13.64 2.51 -21.77
N ALA A 56 13.15 1.58 -20.95
CA ALA A 56 11.72 1.40 -20.72
C ALA A 56 11.10 2.59 -19.97
N LEU A 57 11.80 3.12 -18.95
CA LEU A 57 11.37 4.29 -18.19
C LEU A 57 11.34 5.56 -19.06
N ASP A 58 12.36 5.76 -19.89
CA ASP A 58 12.47 6.89 -20.84
C ASP A 58 11.35 6.81 -21.90
N ALA A 59 11.00 5.61 -22.36
CA ALA A 59 9.93 5.39 -23.33
C ALA A 59 8.51 5.52 -22.73
N GLN A 60 8.37 5.65 -21.41
CA GLN A 60 7.08 5.67 -20.69
C GLN A 60 6.18 4.46 -21.02
N GLY A 61 6.79 3.29 -21.24
CA GLY A 61 6.11 2.06 -21.63
C GLY A 61 6.17 0.96 -20.58
N HIS A 62 5.54 -0.18 -20.88
CA HIS A 62 5.68 -1.40 -20.10
C HIS A 62 6.90 -2.20 -20.58
N CYS A 63 7.62 -2.83 -19.66
CA CYS A 63 8.69 -3.75 -19.98
C CYS A 63 8.58 -5.04 -19.16
N LEU A 64 8.94 -6.16 -19.78
CA LEU A 64 9.15 -7.43 -19.12
C LEU A 64 10.65 -7.72 -19.12
N LEU A 65 11.24 -7.77 -17.94
CA LEU A 65 12.67 -8.01 -17.76
C LEU A 65 12.88 -9.30 -16.96
N GLU A 66 13.67 -10.21 -17.53
CA GLU A 66 14.09 -11.43 -16.87
C GLU A 66 15.50 -11.26 -16.32
N MET A 67 15.68 -11.56 -15.04
CA MET A 67 17.01 -11.62 -14.44
C MET A 67 17.10 -12.84 -13.51
N PRO A 68 18.16 -13.67 -13.61
CA PRO A 68 18.28 -14.89 -12.82
C PRO A 68 18.38 -14.59 -11.33
N SER A 69 17.80 -15.46 -10.50
CA SER A 69 17.78 -15.29 -9.04
C SER A 69 19.19 -15.21 -8.45
N GLY A 70 19.34 -14.45 -7.36
CA GLY A 70 20.62 -14.32 -6.64
C GLY A 70 21.62 -13.34 -7.26
N THR A 71 21.28 -12.69 -8.37
CA THR A 71 22.15 -11.70 -9.05
C THR A 71 21.91 -10.25 -8.59
N GLY A 72 21.14 -10.02 -7.53
CA GLY A 72 20.89 -8.66 -7.02
C GLY A 72 19.90 -7.84 -7.85
N LYS A 73 18.78 -8.45 -8.24
CA LYS A 73 17.68 -7.78 -8.96
C LYS A 73 17.09 -6.60 -8.22
N THR A 74 16.72 -6.82 -6.97
CA THR A 74 16.09 -5.80 -6.15
C THR A 74 16.97 -4.57 -6.00
N VAL A 75 18.27 -4.74 -5.66
CA VAL A 75 19.19 -3.61 -5.55
C VAL A 75 19.40 -2.88 -6.88
N SER A 76 19.63 -3.61 -7.98
CA SER A 76 19.87 -2.99 -9.30
C SER A 76 18.67 -2.19 -9.78
N LEU A 77 17.47 -2.73 -9.56
CA LEU A 77 16.21 -2.06 -9.84
C LEU A 77 16.02 -0.81 -8.98
N LEU A 78 16.15 -0.93 -7.66
CA LEU A 78 15.94 0.19 -6.73
C LEU A 78 16.98 1.30 -6.96
N SER A 79 18.26 0.95 -7.16
CA SER A 79 19.32 1.91 -7.46
C SER A 79 19.03 2.73 -8.70
N LEU A 80 18.55 2.09 -9.78
CA LEU A 80 18.21 2.82 -11.00
C LEU A 80 16.97 3.69 -10.83
N ILE A 81 15.88 3.15 -10.28
CA ILE A 81 14.62 3.89 -10.18
C ILE A 81 14.76 5.08 -9.23
N VAL A 82 15.43 4.92 -8.09
CA VAL A 82 15.70 6.03 -7.17
C VAL A 82 16.60 7.06 -7.85
N ALA A 83 17.64 6.65 -8.58
CA ALA A 83 18.44 7.60 -9.36
C ALA A 83 17.58 8.36 -10.38
N TYR A 84 16.72 7.66 -11.11
CA TYR A 84 15.81 8.23 -12.10
C TYR A 84 14.87 9.26 -11.47
N MET A 85 14.20 8.90 -10.38
CA MET A 85 13.27 9.78 -9.65
C MET A 85 13.93 11.05 -9.11
N MET A 86 15.22 10.97 -8.73
CA MET A 86 15.95 12.11 -8.15
C MET A 86 16.63 12.97 -9.22
N HIS A 87 16.94 12.41 -10.38
CA HIS A 87 17.63 13.12 -11.46
C HIS A 87 16.68 13.98 -12.30
N TYR A 88 15.50 13.45 -12.63
CA TYR A 88 14.52 14.15 -13.46
C TYR A 88 13.56 14.98 -12.60
N ALA A 89 13.15 16.16 -13.12
CA ALA A 89 12.29 17.10 -12.39
C ALA A 89 10.86 16.59 -12.16
N GLU A 90 10.40 15.64 -12.98
CA GLU A 90 9.11 14.98 -12.81
C GLU A 90 9.15 14.05 -11.60
N LYS A 91 8.48 14.46 -10.51
CA LYS A 91 8.32 13.60 -9.34
C LYS A 91 7.41 12.43 -9.67
N ARG A 92 8.02 11.25 -9.81
CA ARG A 92 7.31 9.98 -9.97
C ARG A 92 7.33 9.22 -8.66
N LYS A 93 6.22 8.56 -8.33
CA LYS A 93 6.12 7.66 -7.17
C LYS A 93 6.47 6.24 -7.60
N LEU A 94 7.30 5.53 -6.84
CA LEU A 94 7.57 4.11 -7.05
C LEU A 94 6.59 3.27 -6.22
N VAL A 95 5.89 2.37 -6.89
CA VAL A 95 5.06 1.33 -6.29
C VAL A 95 5.73 -0.01 -6.55
N TYR A 96 6.39 -0.53 -5.53
CA TYR A 96 7.01 -1.85 -5.57
C TYR A 96 6.04 -2.89 -5.03
N CYS A 97 5.72 -3.87 -5.85
CA CYS A 97 4.83 -4.96 -5.49
C CYS A 97 5.60 -6.28 -5.40
N SER A 98 5.46 -6.94 -4.26
CA SER A 98 6.01 -8.29 -4.02
C SER A 98 4.92 -9.27 -3.64
N ARG A 99 5.21 -10.58 -3.67
CA ARG A 99 4.23 -11.59 -3.27
C ARG A 99 4.16 -11.73 -1.76
N THR A 100 5.31 -11.89 -1.09
CA THR A 100 5.36 -12.28 0.32
C THR A 100 5.87 -11.18 1.24
N VAL A 101 5.46 -11.22 2.50
CA VAL A 101 5.92 -10.25 3.52
C VAL A 101 7.44 -10.26 3.72
N PRO A 102 8.13 -11.42 3.76
CA PRO A 102 9.58 -11.43 3.85
C PRO A 102 10.29 -10.79 2.65
N GLU A 103 9.72 -10.87 1.45
CA GLU A 103 10.27 -10.15 0.29
C GLU A 103 10.08 -8.64 0.43
N ILE A 104 8.93 -8.19 0.94
CA ILE A 104 8.68 -6.77 1.25
C ILE A 104 9.71 -6.25 2.26
N GLU A 105 9.97 -7.00 3.34
CA GLU A 105 10.98 -6.63 4.34
C GLU A 105 12.39 -6.58 3.75
N LYS A 106 12.77 -7.57 2.92
CA LYS A 106 14.05 -7.55 2.20
C LYS A 106 14.18 -6.35 1.29
N ALA A 107 13.15 -6.03 0.50
CA ALA A 107 13.17 -4.88 -0.40
C ALA A 107 13.28 -3.54 0.37
N LEU A 108 12.60 -3.42 1.52
CA LEU A 108 12.73 -2.25 2.40
C LEU A 108 14.13 -2.12 2.99
N ALA A 109 14.74 -3.23 3.42
CA ALA A 109 16.12 -3.24 3.92
C ALA A 109 17.12 -2.84 2.83
N GLU A 110 16.96 -3.34 1.60
CA GLU A 110 17.78 -2.93 0.46
C GLU A 110 17.60 -1.45 0.12
N LEU A 111 16.37 -0.95 0.17
CA LEU A 111 16.09 0.48 -0.03
C LEU A 111 16.74 1.34 1.07
N GLN A 112 16.68 0.89 2.32
CA GLN A 112 17.31 1.57 3.45
C GLN A 112 18.84 1.62 3.28
N ASN A 113 19.47 0.49 2.90
CA ASN A 113 20.90 0.43 2.61
C ASN A 113 21.30 1.38 1.47
N LEU A 114 20.49 1.42 0.40
CA LEU A 114 20.70 2.34 -0.72
C LEU A 114 20.64 3.81 -0.29
N MET A 115 19.64 4.20 0.51
CA MET A 115 19.50 5.58 0.96
C MET A 115 20.63 5.99 1.92
N GLN A 116 21.02 5.11 2.84
CA GLN A 116 22.19 5.35 3.71
C GLN A 116 23.47 5.48 2.90
N TYR A 117 23.64 4.65 1.86
CA TYR A 117 24.78 4.74 0.96
C TYR A 117 24.81 6.11 0.25
N ARG A 118 23.68 6.58 -0.29
CA ARG A 118 23.57 7.89 -0.93
C ARG A 118 23.89 9.03 0.04
N GLU A 119 23.42 8.97 1.29
CA GLU A 119 23.76 9.96 2.31
C GLU A 119 25.26 9.97 2.61
N SER A 120 25.91 8.80 2.69
CA SER A 120 27.37 8.71 2.84
C SER A 120 28.15 9.27 1.65
N CYS A 121 27.55 9.29 0.46
CA CYS A 121 28.10 9.93 -0.73
C CYS A 121 27.91 11.46 -0.76
N GLY A 122 27.33 12.06 0.30
CA GLY A 122 27.04 13.49 0.38
C GLY A 122 25.75 13.92 -0.32
N VAL A 123 24.90 12.97 -0.73
CA VAL A 123 23.60 13.26 -1.36
C VAL A 123 22.51 13.14 -0.29
N LYS A 124 22.09 14.29 0.26
CA LYS A 124 20.99 14.34 1.24
C LYS A 124 19.74 14.90 0.57
N GLU A 125 18.75 14.03 0.42
CA GLU A 125 17.48 14.31 -0.25
C GLU A 125 16.33 14.05 0.74
N LYS A 126 15.22 14.79 0.58
CA LYS A 126 13.98 14.45 1.28
C LYS A 126 13.39 13.23 0.59
N PHE A 127 13.26 12.15 1.33
CA PHE A 127 12.83 10.87 0.78
C PHE A 127 12.01 10.12 1.82
N LEU A 128 10.82 9.67 1.43
CA LEU A 128 9.96 8.88 2.29
C LEU A 128 9.62 7.54 1.63
N GLY A 129 10.15 6.46 2.20
CA GLY A 129 9.89 5.08 1.80
C GLY A 129 9.14 4.32 2.87
N ILE A 130 8.00 3.70 2.57
CA ILE A 130 7.23 2.93 3.54
C ILE A 130 6.88 1.52 3.07
N GLY A 131 6.88 0.59 4.02
CA GLY A 131 6.29 -0.74 3.85
C GLY A 131 4.82 -0.75 4.25
N LEU A 132 3.96 -1.33 3.41
CA LEU A 132 2.55 -1.55 3.73
C LEU A 132 2.18 -3.03 3.65
N THR A 133 1.54 -3.53 4.70
CA THR A 133 1.00 -4.90 4.77
C THR A 133 -0.35 -4.92 5.48
N SER A 134 -0.86 -6.12 5.77
CA SER A 134 -2.14 -6.32 6.45
C SER A 134 -2.18 -5.79 7.89
N ARG A 135 -3.38 -5.50 8.39
CA ARG A 135 -3.61 -5.14 9.80
C ARG A 135 -3.01 -6.15 10.78
N LYS A 136 -2.98 -7.44 10.41
CA LYS A 136 -2.41 -8.49 11.25
C LYS A 136 -0.95 -8.24 11.60
N ASN A 137 -0.17 -7.70 10.66
CA ASN A 137 1.26 -7.50 10.84
C ASN A 137 1.57 -6.16 11.54
N LEU A 138 0.71 -5.15 11.39
CA LEU A 138 0.93 -3.79 11.89
C LEU A 138 0.13 -3.45 13.17
N CYS A 139 -0.81 -4.29 13.61
CA CYS A 139 -1.66 -3.98 14.76
C CYS A 139 -0.91 -4.08 16.09
N LEU A 140 -0.98 -3.00 16.90
CA LEU A 140 -0.41 -2.94 18.24
C LEU A 140 -1.43 -3.19 19.36
N HIS A 141 -2.73 -3.18 19.04
CA HIS A 141 -3.78 -3.27 20.05
C HIS A 141 -3.77 -4.63 20.78
N PRO A 142 -3.60 -4.68 22.12
CA PRO A 142 -3.30 -5.91 22.87
C PRO A 142 -4.32 -7.05 22.71
N ARG A 143 -5.60 -6.73 22.47
CA ARG A 143 -6.68 -7.71 22.28
C ARG A 143 -6.81 -8.19 20.82
N VAL A 144 -6.35 -7.38 19.87
CA VAL A 144 -6.53 -7.62 18.43
C VAL A 144 -5.29 -8.27 17.83
N SER A 145 -4.10 -7.84 18.25
CA SER A 145 -2.81 -8.37 17.79
C SER A 145 -2.59 -9.85 18.12
N LYS A 146 -3.28 -10.38 19.13
CA LYS A 146 -3.22 -11.80 19.53
C LYS A 146 -3.98 -12.75 18.60
N GLU A 147 -4.80 -12.22 17.70
CA GLU A 147 -5.60 -13.05 16.79
C GLU A 147 -4.76 -13.69 15.68
N LYS A 148 -4.96 -14.99 15.45
CA LYS A 148 -4.19 -15.74 14.44
C LYS A 148 -4.69 -15.49 13.00
N LYS A 149 -5.99 -15.28 12.84
CA LYS A 149 -6.65 -15.14 11.53
C LYS A 149 -6.83 -13.68 11.15
N GLY A 150 -6.42 -13.30 9.94
CA GLY A 150 -6.54 -11.93 9.43
C GLY A 150 -7.98 -11.40 9.46
N ARG A 151 -8.96 -12.21 9.03
CA ARG A 151 -10.38 -11.85 9.07
C ARG A 151 -10.88 -11.48 10.48
N SER A 152 -10.38 -12.17 11.52
CA SER A 152 -10.73 -11.85 12.91
C SER A 152 -10.10 -10.54 13.36
N VAL A 153 -8.85 -10.27 12.96
CA VAL A 153 -8.16 -8.99 13.20
C VAL A 153 -8.96 -7.84 12.58
N ASP A 154 -9.36 -7.99 11.32
CA ASP A 154 -10.13 -6.96 10.60
C ASP A 154 -11.48 -6.69 11.26
N ALA A 155 -12.23 -7.74 11.60
CA ALA A 155 -13.53 -7.62 12.25
C ALA A 155 -13.43 -6.91 13.62
N LYS A 156 -12.46 -7.30 14.46
CA LYS A 156 -12.24 -6.66 15.76
C LYS A 156 -11.73 -5.24 15.64
N CYS A 157 -10.82 -4.96 14.71
CA CYS A 157 -10.34 -3.61 14.44
C CYS A 157 -11.50 -2.70 14.01
N LYS A 158 -12.37 -3.16 13.10
CA LYS A 158 -13.59 -2.44 12.71
C LYS A 158 -14.51 -2.22 13.91
N GLY A 159 -14.63 -3.22 14.78
CA GLY A 159 -15.36 -3.14 16.05
C GLY A 159 -14.85 -2.10 17.06
N LEU A 160 -13.67 -1.50 16.84
CA LEU A 160 -13.09 -0.49 17.72
C LEU A 160 -12.88 0.87 17.03
N THR A 161 -12.97 0.92 15.70
CA THR A 161 -12.58 2.10 14.89
C THR A 161 -13.69 2.63 14.00
N ALA A 162 -14.77 1.87 13.82
CA ALA A 162 -15.87 2.29 12.96
C ALA A 162 -16.60 3.54 13.49
N SER A 163 -16.99 4.44 12.58
CA SER A 163 -17.63 5.72 12.92
C SER A 163 -18.85 5.57 13.81
N TRP A 164 -19.74 4.60 13.52
CA TRP A 164 -20.94 4.35 14.34
C TRP A 164 -20.63 3.85 15.76
N ILE A 165 -19.44 3.29 15.99
CA ILE A 165 -18.99 2.85 17.33
C ILE A 165 -18.44 4.05 18.08
N ARG A 166 -17.66 4.90 17.39
CA ARG A 166 -17.14 6.17 17.94
C ARG A 166 -18.27 7.12 18.34
N GLU A 167 -19.30 7.26 17.51
CA GLU A 167 -20.50 8.05 17.84
C GLU A 167 -21.22 7.51 19.08
N LYS A 168 -21.35 6.19 19.20
CA LYS A 168 -21.97 5.57 20.38
C LYS A 168 -21.12 5.71 21.63
N ALA A 169 -19.80 5.67 21.51
CA ALA A 169 -18.86 5.87 22.61
C ALA A 169 -18.97 7.28 23.23
N ASN A 170 -19.48 8.27 22.50
CA ASN A 170 -19.79 9.59 23.08
C ASN A 170 -20.95 9.55 24.08
N THR A 171 -21.83 8.55 23.98
CA THR A 171 -23.06 8.43 24.78
C THR A 171 -23.05 7.26 25.75
N ALA A 172 -22.15 6.28 25.56
CA ALA A 172 -22.06 5.06 26.34
C ALA A 172 -20.59 4.69 26.55
N ASP A 173 -20.29 4.02 27.66
CA ASP A 173 -18.92 3.57 27.98
C ASP A 173 -18.53 2.37 27.10
N ILE A 174 -17.97 2.68 25.92
CA ILE A 174 -17.52 1.71 24.92
C ILE A 174 -16.02 1.90 24.69
N GLU A 175 -15.25 0.82 24.83
CA GLU A 175 -13.81 0.81 24.58
C GLU A 175 -13.52 1.09 23.08
N LEU A 176 -12.79 2.17 22.81
CA LEU A 176 -12.26 2.51 21.49
C LEU A 176 -10.78 2.15 21.38
N CYS A 177 -10.26 2.13 20.14
CA CYS A 177 -8.83 1.90 19.92
C CYS A 177 -8.03 3.18 20.22
N GLY A 178 -7.35 3.23 21.37
CA GLY A 178 -6.53 4.39 21.75
C GLY A 178 -5.50 4.79 20.69
N PHE A 179 -4.86 3.82 20.02
CA PHE A 179 -3.88 4.08 18.96
C PHE A 179 -4.48 4.79 17.72
N TYR A 180 -5.75 4.52 17.42
CA TYR A 180 -6.44 5.14 16.30
C TYR A 180 -6.92 6.55 16.66
N GLU A 181 -7.47 6.70 17.87
CA GLU A 181 -7.95 8.01 18.35
C GLU A 181 -6.80 9.02 18.52
N GLU A 182 -5.65 8.60 19.07
CA GLU A 182 -4.46 9.46 19.18
C GLU A 182 -3.96 9.91 17.80
N LEU A 183 -3.96 9.01 16.80
CA LEU A 183 -3.59 9.38 15.43
C LEU A 183 -4.58 10.37 14.80
N GLN A 184 -5.88 10.28 15.12
CA GLN A 184 -6.89 11.21 14.62
C GLN A 184 -6.77 12.60 15.24
N GLN A 185 -6.24 12.69 16.47
CA GLN A 185 -6.01 13.95 17.19
C GLN A 185 -4.65 14.57 16.89
N ALA A 186 -3.72 13.79 16.33
CA ALA A 186 -2.39 14.24 15.98
C ALA A 186 -2.43 15.34 14.91
N ASP A 187 -1.46 16.26 14.99
CA ASP A 187 -1.25 17.23 13.92
C ASP A 187 -0.87 16.48 12.64
N GLN A 188 -1.57 16.79 11.55
CA GLN A 188 -1.39 16.14 10.26
C GLN A 188 -0.07 16.54 9.59
N GLN A 189 0.58 17.59 10.09
CA GLN A 189 1.89 18.04 9.61
C GLN A 189 3.01 17.21 10.25
N ASN A 190 3.84 16.57 9.42
CA ASN A 190 5.04 15.81 9.82
C ASN A 190 4.79 14.62 10.77
N LEU A 191 3.76 13.82 10.52
CA LEU A 191 3.48 12.58 11.25
C LEU A 191 4.61 11.54 11.21
N LEU A 192 5.48 11.60 10.20
CA LEU A 192 6.63 10.72 10.07
C LEU A 192 7.78 11.52 9.44
N PRO A 193 8.99 11.51 10.02
CA PRO A 193 10.15 12.18 9.43
C PRO A 193 10.57 11.53 8.10
N ASP A 194 11.40 12.24 7.33
CA ASP A 194 12.01 11.69 6.12
C ASP A 194 12.88 10.47 6.47
N GLY A 195 12.75 9.39 5.70
CA GLY A 195 13.43 8.13 5.95
C GLY A 195 12.78 6.94 5.25
N VAL A 196 13.42 5.78 5.36
CA VAL A 196 12.87 4.49 4.93
C VAL A 196 12.44 3.72 6.17
N TYR A 197 11.17 3.33 6.20
CA TYR A 197 10.59 2.64 7.34
C TYR A 197 10.19 1.22 6.97
N THR A 198 10.83 0.25 7.63
CA THR A 198 10.40 -1.15 7.58
C THR A 198 9.10 -1.36 8.35
N LEU A 199 8.53 -2.56 8.26
CA LEU A 199 7.34 -2.92 9.01
C LEU A 199 7.59 -2.91 10.53
N GLU A 200 8.80 -3.25 10.96
CA GLU A 200 9.20 -3.20 12.37
C GLU A 200 9.38 -1.74 12.82
N ASP A 201 10.08 -0.92 12.02
CA ASP A 201 10.28 0.50 12.33
C ASP A 201 8.95 1.25 12.49
N LEU A 202 7.97 0.99 11.60
CA LEU A 202 6.64 1.57 11.71
C LEU A 202 5.91 1.14 12.99
N ARG A 203 6.08 -0.10 13.42
CA ARG A 203 5.47 -0.62 14.66
C ARG A 203 6.11 -0.03 15.89
N ASP A 204 7.41 0.15 15.88
CA ASP A 204 8.16 0.72 16.99
C ASP A 204 7.85 2.22 17.12
N TYR A 205 7.86 2.95 15.99
CA TYR A 205 7.43 4.34 15.94
C TYR A 205 5.99 4.52 16.43
N GLY A 206 5.06 3.68 15.97
CA GLY A 206 3.67 3.72 16.46
C GLY A 206 3.51 3.34 17.93
N ARG A 207 4.45 2.57 18.51
CA ARG A 207 4.46 2.29 19.95
C ARG A 207 4.94 3.49 20.75
N GLU A 208 5.97 4.18 20.27
CA GLU A 208 6.53 5.38 20.90
C GLU A 208 5.56 6.55 20.88
N GLN A 209 5.00 6.85 19.70
CA GLN A 209 4.05 7.96 19.51
C GLN A 209 2.59 7.59 19.85
N LYS A 210 2.34 6.33 20.22
CA LYS A 210 0.99 5.76 20.42
C LYS A 210 0.06 5.90 19.21
N TYR A 211 0.60 5.92 18.00
CA TYR A 211 -0.18 5.92 16.77
C TYR A 211 -0.43 4.51 16.25
N CYS A 212 -1.56 4.32 15.54
CA CYS A 212 -1.84 3.07 14.86
C CYS A 212 -0.95 2.95 13.61
N PRO A 213 0.02 2.02 13.54
CA PRO A 213 0.95 1.95 12.41
C PRO A 213 0.26 1.68 11.07
N TYR A 214 -0.80 0.87 11.10
CA TYR A 214 -1.58 0.54 9.90
C TYR A 214 -2.25 1.77 9.28
N TYR A 215 -2.94 2.57 10.11
CA TYR A 215 -3.62 3.77 9.62
C TYR A 215 -2.64 4.91 9.32
N LEU A 216 -1.52 4.99 10.06
CA LEU A 216 -0.42 5.90 9.78
C LEU A 216 0.18 5.63 8.39
N ALA A 217 0.59 4.39 8.12
CA ALA A 217 1.13 4.01 6.81
C ALA A 217 0.15 4.30 5.68
N ARG A 218 -1.15 4.03 5.90
CA ARG A 218 -2.19 4.32 4.91
C ARG A 218 -2.37 5.81 4.66
N TYR A 219 -2.33 6.63 5.71
CA TYR A 219 -2.41 8.09 5.58
C TYR A 219 -1.20 8.68 4.85
N LEU A 220 -0.03 8.06 4.97
CA LEU A 220 1.20 8.54 4.36
C LEU A 220 1.37 8.16 2.88
N ILE A 221 0.54 7.25 2.34
CA ILE A 221 0.57 6.83 0.93
C ILE A 221 0.66 8.01 -0.05
N PRO A 222 -0.07 9.12 0.08
CA PRO A 222 -0.02 10.22 -0.87
C PRO A 222 1.34 10.94 -0.85
N PHE A 223 1.98 11.02 0.33
CA PHE A 223 3.18 11.80 0.60
C PHE A 223 4.49 11.05 0.40
N THR A 224 4.44 9.73 0.16
CA THR A 224 5.63 8.90 0.02
C THR A 224 6.18 8.91 -1.40
N ASP A 225 7.50 8.78 -1.52
CA ASP A 225 8.19 8.62 -2.80
C ASP A 225 8.19 7.14 -3.22
N VAL A 226 8.35 6.23 -2.26
CA VAL A 226 8.38 4.78 -2.49
C VAL A 226 7.42 4.06 -1.55
N ILE A 227 6.61 3.17 -2.12
CA ILE A 227 5.71 2.29 -1.38
C ILE A 227 6.01 0.84 -1.77
N ILE A 228 6.22 0.00 -0.76
CA ILE A 228 6.44 -1.44 -0.96
C ILE A 228 5.30 -2.22 -0.31
N TYR A 229 4.49 -2.92 -1.13
CA TYR A 229 3.36 -3.71 -0.63
C TYR A 229 3.11 -4.99 -1.45
N SER A 230 2.07 -5.73 -1.09
CA SER A 230 1.70 -6.99 -1.76
C SER A 230 0.85 -6.78 -3.02
N TYR A 231 1.00 -7.65 -4.03
CA TYR A 231 0.18 -7.66 -5.25
C TYR A 231 -1.32 -7.52 -5.05
N HIS A 232 -1.84 -8.14 -3.98
CA HIS A 232 -3.26 -8.09 -3.66
C HIS A 232 -3.76 -6.66 -3.44
N TYR A 233 -2.91 -5.74 -2.99
CA TYR A 233 -3.29 -4.33 -2.80
C TYR A 233 -3.48 -3.56 -4.11
N LEU A 234 -2.90 -4.03 -5.22
CA LEU A 234 -3.03 -3.41 -6.53
C LEU A 234 -4.00 -4.16 -7.45
N LEU A 235 -4.09 -5.49 -7.32
CA LEU A 235 -4.87 -6.35 -8.22
C LEU A 235 -6.26 -6.72 -7.66
N ASP A 236 -6.46 -6.75 -6.34
CA ASP A 236 -7.79 -7.01 -5.78
C ASP A 236 -8.63 -5.73 -5.90
N PRO A 237 -9.71 -5.70 -6.71
CA PRO A 237 -10.52 -4.50 -6.90
C PRO A 237 -11.08 -3.94 -5.57
N LYS A 238 -11.32 -4.80 -4.57
CA LYS A 238 -11.83 -4.37 -3.25
C LYS A 238 -10.85 -3.48 -2.49
N VAL A 239 -9.55 -3.68 -2.74
CA VAL A 239 -8.47 -2.99 -2.04
C VAL A 239 -7.81 -1.95 -2.93
N ALA A 240 -7.66 -2.26 -4.22
CA ALA A 240 -7.04 -1.41 -5.21
C ALA A 240 -7.76 -0.07 -5.36
N GLU A 241 -9.09 -0.01 -5.28
CA GLU A 241 -9.84 1.25 -5.30
C GLU A 241 -9.43 2.21 -4.16
N LEU A 242 -9.00 1.68 -3.02
CA LEU A 242 -8.60 2.48 -1.86
C LEU A 242 -7.21 3.09 -2.02
N ILE A 243 -6.37 2.52 -2.89
CA ILE A 243 -4.96 2.93 -3.06
C ILE A 243 -4.76 3.64 -4.39
N SER A 244 -5.40 3.16 -5.47
CA SER A 244 -5.29 3.71 -6.82
C SER A 244 -5.69 5.18 -6.91
N LYS A 245 -6.59 5.66 -6.05
CA LYS A 245 -6.96 7.08 -5.98
C LYS A 245 -5.84 7.98 -5.46
N GLU A 246 -4.99 7.44 -4.60
CA GLU A 246 -3.85 8.16 -4.00
C GLU A 246 -2.58 8.05 -4.85
N LEU A 247 -2.61 7.24 -5.91
CA LEU A 247 -1.52 7.08 -6.86
C LEU A 247 -1.68 8.08 -8.02
N SER A 248 -0.63 8.86 -8.30
CA SER A 248 -0.59 9.71 -9.47
C SER A 248 -0.54 8.88 -10.75
N ARG A 249 -1.03 9.44 -11.87
CA ARG A 249 -0.93 8.79 -13.20
C ARG A 249 0.52 8.54 -13.62
N ASP A 250 1.44 9.35 -13.11
CA ASP A 250 2.88 9.29 -13.39
C ASP A 250 3.65 8.46 -12.34
N CYS A 251 3.12 7.29 -11.96
CA CYS A 251 3.80 6.38 -11.04
C CYS A 251 4.52 5.25 -11.80
N ILE A 252 5.62 4.78 -11.23
CA ILE A 252 6.38 3.62 -11.71
C ILE A 252 5.94 2.42 -10.89
N VAL A 253 5.29 1.45 -11.53
CA VAL A 253 4.85 0.21 -10.88
C VAL A 253 5.80 -0.92 -11.24
N VAL A 254 6.29 -1.61 -10.21
CA VAL A 254 7.21 -2.75 -10.34
C VAL A 254 6.54 -3.99 -9.77
N PHE A 255 6.43 -5.05 -10.58
CA PHE A 255 6.04 -6.37 -10.11
C PHE A 255 7.27 -7.27 -9.98
N ASP A 256 7.63 -7.68 -8.76
CA ASP A 256 8.76 -8.57 -8.50
C ASP A 256 8.37 -10.02 -8.20
N GLU A 257 8.95 -10.99 -8.91
CA GLU A 257 8.45 -12.38 -8.96
C GLU A 257 7.05 -12.51 -9.59
N ALA A 258 6.84 -11.79 -10.70
CA ALA A 258 5.59 -11.67 -11.46
C ALA A 258 5.09 -12.97 -12.15
N HIS A 259 5.73 -14.11 -11.93
CA HIS A 259 5.40 -15.38 -12.60
C HIS A 259 4.05 -15.97 -12.17
N ASN A 260 3.41 -15.42 -11.13
CA ASN A 260 2.13 -15.88 -10.57
C ASN A 260 1.02 -14.82 -10.63
N ILE A 261 1.18 -13.76 -11.44
CA ILE A 261 0.19 -12.68 -11.53
C ILE A 261 -1.16 -13.21 -12.03
N ASP A 262 -1.15 -14.14 -13.00
CA ASP A 262 -2.34 -14.79 -13.54
C ASP A 262 -3.18 -15.47 -12.46
N ASN A 263 -2.54 -16.27 -11.61
CA ASN A 263 -3.19 -16.94 -10.48
C ASN A 263 -3.76 -15.93 -9.48
N VAL A 264 -3.02 -14.86 -9.17
CA VAL A 264 -3.49 -13.79 -8.27
C VAL A 264 -4.72 -13.09 -8.85
N CYS A 265 -4.77 -12.81 -10.15
CA CYS A 265 -5.92 -12.21 -10.81
C CYS A 265 -7.14 -13.15 -10.78
N ILE A 266 -6.94 -14.44 -11.06
CA ILE A 266 -8.02 -15.45 -11.02
C ILE A 266 -8.58 -15.54 -9.60
N GLU A 267 -7.73 -15.68 -8.59
CA GLU A 267 -8.15 -15.79 -7.19
C GLU A 267 -8.90 -14.54 -6.70
N SER A 268 -8.46 -13.34 -7.10
CA SER A 268 -9.05 -12.07 -6.64
C SER A 268 -10.49 -11.87 -7.12
N LEU A 269 -10.83 -12.41 -8.30
CA LEU A 269 -12.14 -12.32 -8.93
C LEU A 269 -13.01 -13.57 -8.74
N SER A 270 -12.43 -14.68 -8.25
CA SER A 270 -13.15 -15.93 -8.03
C SER A 270 -13.90 -15.93 -6.69
N ILE A 271 -15.11 -16.50 -6.69
CA ILE A 271 -15.93 -16.68 -5.49
C ILE A 271 -16.46 -18.10 -5.46
N ASP A 272 -16.08 -18.85 -4.42
CA ASP A 272 -16.58 -20.20 -4.19
C ASP A 272 -17.78 -20.21 -3.24
N ILE A 273 -18.93 -20.67 -3.75
CA ILE A 273 -20.14 -20.86 -2.96
C ILE A 273 -20.27 -22.33 -2.60
N THR A 274 -20.05 -22.64 -1.32
CA THR A 274 -20.15 -24.00 -0.78
C THR A 274 -21.38 -24.16 0.10
N LYS A 275 -21.86 -25.40 0.29
CA LYS A 275 -22.99 -25.67 1.18
C LYS A 275 -22.81 -25.12 2.60
N PRO A 276 -21.64 -25.25 3.26
CA PRO A 276 -21.40 -24.60 4.55
C PRO A 276 -21.54 -23.07 4.52
N ASN A 277 -21.17 -22.41 3.41
CA ASN A 277 -21.37 -20.97 3.23
C ASN A 277 -22.85 -20.62 3.15
N LEU A 278 -23.65 -21.42 2.44
CA LEU A 278 -25.11 -21.25 2.34
C LEU A 278 -25.80 -21.48 3.68
N ASP A 279 -25.44 -22.55 4.40
CA ASP A 279 -25.99 -22.85 5.72
C ASP A 279 -25.63 -21.75 6.73
N ALA A 280 -24.41 -21.21 6.66
CA ALA A 280 -24.00 -20.05 7.46
C ALA A 280 -24.79 -18.80 7.09
N GLY A 281 -24.99 -18.54 5.79
CA GLY A 281 -25.81 -17.44 5.30
C GLY A 281 -27.25 -17.52 5.80
N ALA A 282 -27.89 -18.70 5.71
CA ALA A 282 -29.24 -18.93 6.21
C ALA A 282 -29.34 -18.64 7.72
N ARG A 283 -28.38 -19.14 8.52
CA ARG A 283 -28.31 -18.83 9.96
C ARG A 283 -28.15 -17.33 10.23
N SER A 284 -27.31 -16.64 9.46
CA SER A 284 -27.11 -15.19 9.60
C SER A 284 -28.38 -14.40 9.24
N ILE A 285 -29.13 -14.82 8.22
CA ILE A 285 -30.43 -14.21 7.86
C ILE A 285 -31.44 -14.39 9.00
N THR A 286 -31.54 -15.58 9.58
CA THR A 286 -32.44 -15.82 10.72
C THR A 286 -32.05 -14.98 11.95
N GLN A 287 -30.76 -14.87 12.24
CA GLN A 287 -30.27 -14.00 13.33
C GLN A 287 -30.58 -12.53 13.08
N LEU A 288 -30.43 -12.07 11.84
CA LEU A 288 -30.73 -10.70 11.45
C LEU A 288 -32.23 -10.41 11.57
N ALA A 289 -33.09 -11.32 11.11
CA ALA A 289 -34.55 -11.20 11.23
C ALA A 289 -34.98 -11.07 12.70
N ASN A 290 -34.47 -11.94 13.59
CA ASN A 290 -34.75 -11.86 15.02
C ASN A 290 -34.27 -10.52 15.63
N ARG A 291 -33.13 -10.01 15.17
CA ARG A 291 -32.59 -8.73 15.67
C ARG A 291 -33.43 -7.54 15.20
N ILE A 292 -33.91 -7.55 13.96
CA ILE A 292 -34.82 -6.55 13.42
C ILE A 292 -36.13 -6.55 14.22
N GLU A 293 -36.67 -7.72 14.53
CA GLU A 293 -37.89 -7.85 15.32
C GLU A 293 -37.71 -7.30 16.75
N GLN A 294 -36.58 -7.59 17.41
CA GLN A 294 -36.25 -7.01 18.71
C GLN A 294 -36.17 -5.48 18.66
N ILE A 295 -35.51 -4.91 17.64
CA ILE A 295 -35.40 -3.45 17.49
C ILE A 295 -36.78 -2.84 17.25
N LYS A 296 -37.63 -3.48 16.44
CA LYS A 296 -39.00 -3.03 16.16
C LYS A 296 -39.85 -3.00 17.43
N GLN A 297 -39.69 -3.99 18.32
CA GLN A 297 -40.39 -4.03 19.62
C GLN A 297 -39.86 -2.98 20.61
N THR A 298 -38.56 -2.68 20.57
CA THR A 298 -37.93 -1.78 21.54
C THR A 298 -38.07 -0.31 21.14
N ASP A 299 -37.91 0.00 19.85
CA ASP A 299 -37.86 1.38 19.36
C ASP A 299 -38.09 1.45 17.84
N ALA A 300 -39.34 1.32 17.40
CA ALA A 300 -39.72 1.38 15.99
C ALA A 300 -39.30 2.70 15.31
N ARG A 301 -39.20 3.80 16.08
CA ARG A 301 -38.76 5.10 15.57
C ARG A 301 -37.28 5.09 15.19
N LYS A 302 -36.41 4.45 15.99
CA LYS A 302 -34.99 4.26 15.61
C LYS A 302 -34.84 3.46 14.33
N LEU A 303 -35.67 2.44 14.11
CA LEU A 303 -35.62 1.67 12.87
C LEU A 303 -35.96 2.55 11.65
N GLN A 304 -36.97 3.42 11.79
CA GLN A 304 -37.37 4.38 10.76
C GLN A 304 -36.29 5.44 10.51
N GLU A 305 -35.65 5.94 11.56
CA GLU A 305 -34.54 6.92 11.49
C GLU A 305 -33.29 6.29 10.85
N GLU A 306 -32.89 5.08 11.25
CA GLU A 306 -31.79 4.32 10.65
C GLU A 306 -32.07 4.00 9.19
N TYR A 307 -33.32 3.67 8.84
CA TYR A 307 -33.73 3.48 7.45
C TYR A 307 -33.61 4.77 6.64
N THR A 308 -34.05 5.90 7.21
CA THR A 308 -33.97 7.20 6.55
C THR A 308 -32.50 7.57 6.33
N ARG A 309 -31.64 7.37 7.34
CA ARG A 309 -30.18 7.49 7.21
C ARG A 309 -29.58 6.51 6.21
N LEU A 310 -30.09 5.29 6.08
CA LEU A 310 -29.57 4.33 5.12
C LEU A 310 -29.93 4.75 3.69
N VAL A 311 -31.14 5.27 3.47
CA VAL A 311 -31.58 5.76 2.14
C VAL A 311 -30.89 7.08 1.78
N GLU A 312 -30.77 7.99 2.74
CA GLU A 312 -29.98 9.22 2.59
C GLU A 312 -28.50 8.90 2.41
N GLY A 313 -27.95 7.99 3.21
CA GLY A 313 -26.58 7.51 3.13
C GLY A 313 -26.26 6.68 1.89
N LEU A 314 -27.23 5.98 1.28
CA LEU A 314 -27.08 5.33 -0.03
C LEU A 314 -27.13 6.37 -1.16
N ARG A 315 -27.92 7.44 -1.00
CA ARG A 315 -27.96 8.57 -1.94
C ARG A 315 -26.70 9.43 -1.84
N GLU A 316 -26.23 9.70 -0.63
CA GLU A 316 -24.96 10.35 -0.34
C GLU A 316 -23.80 9.44 -0.73
N ALA A 317 -23.80 8.13 -0.45
CA ALA A 317 -22.75 7.23 -0.97
C ALA A 317 -22.74 7.15 -2.50
N ASN A 318 -23.88 7.38 -3.17
CA ASN A 318 -23.93 7.57 -4.63
C ASN A 318 -23.34 8.92 -5.07
N ARG A 319 -23.46 9.97 -4.26
CA ARG A 319 -23.03 11.34 -4.56
C ARG A 319 -21.57 11.60 -4.11
N ASN A 320 -21.21 11.17 -2.91
CA ASN A 320 -19.88 11.03 -2.35
C ASN A 320 -19.07 9.91 -3.04
N ARG A 321 -19.66 8.98 -3.81
CA ARG A 321 -18.82 8.21 -4.76
C ARG A 321 -18.19 9.10 -5.83
N GLU A 322 -18.80 10.25 -6.11
CA GLU A 322 -18.25 11.29 -6.99
C GLU A 322 -17.31 12.27 -6.22
N GLU A 323 -17.44 12.44 -4.88
CA GLU A 323 -16.66 13.43 -4.10
C GLU A 323 -15.87 12.93 -2.84
N GLU A 324 -16.28 11.88 -2.11
CA GLU A 324 -15.59 11.31 -0.92
C GLU A 324 -15.46 9.77 -0.96
N VAL A 325 -14.31 9.24 -1.39
CA VAL A 325 -14.04 7.79 -1.45
C VAL A 325 -12.99 7.37 -0.42
N PHE A 326 -13.17 7.77 0.85
CA PHE A 326 -12.17 7.49 1.87
C PHE A 326 -12.33 6.09 2.54
N MET A 327 -13.55 5.54 2.68
CA MET A 327 -13.76 4.23 3.35
C MET A 327 -15.06 3.47 2.97
N ALA A 328 -15.30 3.16 1.69
CA ALA A 328 -16.35 2.20 1.29
C ALA A 328 -15.75 0.94 0.67
N ASN A 329 -16.37 -0.22 0.94
CA ASN A 329 -15.98 -1.54 0.42
C ASN A 329 -16.72 -1.79 -0.91
N PRO A 330 -16.05 -1.86 -2.06
CA PRO A 330 -16.70 -1.98 -3.36
C PRO A 330 -16.73 -3.46 -3.75
N VAL A 331 -17.90 -4.10 -3.63
CA VAL A 331 -18.12 -5.47 -4.14
C VAL A 331 -19.10 -5.48 -5.32
N LEU A 332 -19.54 -4.31 -5.79
CA LEU A 332 -20.54 -4.23 -6.86
C LEU A 332 -19.99 -3.45 -8.06
N PRO A 333 -19.90 -4.09 -9.24
CA PRO A 333 -19.58 -3.43 -10.51
C PRO A 333 -20.56 -2.30 -10.84
N ASP A 334 -20.07 -1.26 -11.49
CA ASP A 334 -20.85 -0.06 -11.90
C ASP A 334 -22.08 -0.37 -12.76
N ASP A 335 -22.12 -1.53 -13.42
CA ASP A 335 -23.26 -1.97 -14.22
C ASP A 335 -24.47 -2.41 -13.38
N LEU A 336 -24.27 -2.84 -12.12
CA LEU A 336 -25.35 -3.13 -11.14
C LEU A 336 -25.88 -1.87 -10.44
N LEU A 337 -25.21 -0.73 -10.61
CA LEU A 337 -25.49 0.53 -9.89
C LEU A 337 -26.34 1.52 -10.68
N LYS A 338 -26.55 1.25 -11.98
CA LYS A 338 -27.50 1.99 -12.82
C LYS A 338 -28.94 1.48 -12.70
N GLU A 339 -29.16 0.33 -12.08
CA GLU A 339 -30.50 -0.08 -11.69
C GLU A 339 -30.92 0.71 -10.45
N ALA A 340 -31.83 1.66 -10.65
CA ALA A 340 -32.52 2.34 -9.56
C ALA A 340 -32.92 1.30 -8.50
N VAL A 341 -32.45 1.47 -7.27
CA VAL A 341 -32.75 0.59 -6.12
C VAL A 341 -34.19 0.11 -6.25
N PRO A 342 -34.43 -1.18 -6.55
CA PRO A 342 -35.77 -1.69 -6.82
C PRO A 342 -36.71 -1.22 -5.72
N GLY A 343 -37.87 -0.66 -6.08
CA GLY A 343 -38.81 -0.08 -5.11
C GLY A 343 -39.20 -1.02 -3.95
N ASN A 344 -39.02 -2.33 -4.15
CA ASN A 344 -39.23 -3.37 -3.16
C ASN A 344 -38.13 -3.48 -2.10
N ILE A 345 -36.88 -3.08 -2.37
CA ILE A 345 -35.73 -3.12 -1.43
C ILE A 345 -35.79 -1.96 -0.40
N ARG A 346 -36.80 -1.09 -0.51
CA ARG A 346 -37.02 0.07 0.35
C ARG A 346 -37.54 -0.28 1.75
N ARG A 347 -37.63 -1.53 2.17
CA ARG A 347 -37.94 -1.88 3.56
C ARG A 347 -36.91 -2.90 4.01
N ALA A 348 -36.38 -2.75 5.23
CA ALA A 348 -35.43 -3.72 5.80
C ALA A 348 -36.01 -5.15 5.94
N GLU A 349 -37.34 -5.29 5.82
CA GLU A 349 -38.03 -6.58 5.77
C GLU A 349 -38.00 -7.22 4.38
N HIS A 350 -37.80 -6.43 3.33
CA HIS A 350 -37.80 -6.87 1.93
C HIS A 350 -36.39 -7.01 1.33
N PHE A 351 -35.40 -6.32 1.90
CA PHE A 351 -33.97 -6.52 1.65
C PHE A 351 -33.44 -7.61 2.58
#